data_AF-A0AA45JKX9-F1
#
_entry.id   AF-A0AA45JKX9-F1
#
_cell.length_a   1.000
_cell.length_b   1.000
_cell.length_c   1.000
_cell.angle_alpha   90.00
_cell.angle_beta   90.00
_cell.angle_gamma   90.00
#
_symmetry.space_group_name_H-M   'P 1'
#
loop_
_entity.id
_entity.type
_entity.pdbx_description
1 polymer ?
#
loop_
_entity_poly.entity_id
_entity_poly.type
_entity_poly.pdbx_seq_one_letter_code
_entity_poly.pdbx_strand_id
1 'polypeptide(L)' 'MTSITIRHVPDEVRNELAARAARAGQSLQEYMLAEVTRLSERPSIADLMAEVRAEKELHPSRVTRAQILADLEADRR' A
#
# COMPACT_ATOMS: atom_id res chain seq x y z
N MET A 1 11.03 12.95 -14.25
CA MET A 1 10.22 11.85 -14.79
C MET A 1 10.96 10.55 -14.55
N THR A 2 10.33 9.58 -13.91
CA THR A 2 10.90 8.25 -13.68
C THR A 2 10.30 7.29 -14.69
N SER A 3 11.13 6.58 -15.45
CA SER A 3 10.69 5.55 -16.39
C SER A 3 11.02 4.17 -15.84
N ILE A 4 10.12 3.22 -16.06
CA ILE A 4 10.30 1.81 -15.70
C ILE A 4 10.17 0.98 -16.98
N THR A 5 11.10 0.07 -17.21
CA THR A 5 11.06 -0.85 -18.36
C THR A 5 11.03 -2.28 -17.85
N ILE A 6 9.99 -3.02 -18.21
CA ILE A 6 9.85 -4.45 -17.89
C ILE A 6 10.33 -5.24 -19.11
N ARG A 7 11.38 -6.04 -18.93
CA ARG A 7 11.96 -6.87 -20.00
C ARG A 7 11.40 -8.28 -19.98
N HIS A 8 11.49 -8.97 -21.11
CA HIS A 8 11.08 -10.37 -21.27
C HIS A 8 9.62 -10.63 -20.93
N VAL A 9 8.73 -9.66 -21.17
CA VAL A 9 7.29 -9.87 -21.07
C VAL A 9 6.84 -10.73 -22.25
N PRO A 10 6.23 -11.90 -22.02
CA PRO A 10 5.68 -12.70 -23.10
C PRO A 10 4.67 -11.90 -23.93
N ASP A 11 4.68 -12.07 -25.25
CA ASP A 11 3.81 -11.30 -26.15
C ASP A 11 2.32 -11.45 -25.81
N GLU A 12 1.92 -12.67 -25.42
CA GLU A 12 0.57 -12.98 -24.95
C GLU A 12 0.16 -12.15 -23.72
N VAL A 13 1.06 -11.96 -22.77
CA VAL A 13 0.81 -11.15 -21.57
C VAL A 13 0.69 -9.67 -21.96
N ARG A 14 1.59 -9.16 -22.80
CA ARG A 14 1.51 -7.78 -23.29
C ARG A 14 0.19 -7.54 -24.04
N ASN A 15 -0.21 -8.47 -24.89
CA ASN A 15 -1.43 -8.36 -25.68
C ASN A 15 -2.68 -8.35 -24.81
N GLU A 16 -2.76 -9.21 -23.79
CA GLU A 16 -3.87 -9.20 -22.84
C GLU A 16 -3.91 -7.89 -22.05
N LEU A 17 -2.77 -7.37 -21.59
CA LEU A 17 -2.69 -6.08 -20.91
C LEU A 17 -3.15 -4.93 -21.82
N ALA A 18 -2.74 -4.92 -23.09
CA ALA A 18 -3.18 -3.94 -24.07
C ALA A 18 -4.69 -4.04 -24.33
N ALA A 19 -5.25 -5.25 -24.40
CA ALA A 19 -6.69 -5.47 -24.55
C ALA A 19 -7.48 -4.99 -23.32
N ARG A 20 -6.94 -5.17 -22.11
CA ARG A 20 -7.53 -4.60 -20.88
C ARG A 20 -7.49 -3.08 -20.88
N ALA A 21 -6.35 -2.49 -21.25
CA ALA A 21 -6.21 -1.03 -21.38
C ALA A 21 -7.23 -0.46 -22.37
N ALA A 22 -7.35 -1.09 -23.55
CA ALA A 22 -8.34 -0.69 -24.56
C ALA A 22 -9.79 -0.77 -24.04
N ARG A 23 -10.15 -1.86 -23.33
CA ARG A 23 -11.46 -2.00 -22.69
C ARG A 23 -11.73 -0.93 -21.62
N ALA A 24 -10.69 -0.45 -20.96
CA ALA A 24 -10.76 0.64 -19.98
C ALA A 24 -10.71 2.04 -20.62
N GLY A 25 -10.56 2.15 -21.95
CA GLY A 25 -10.40 3.44 -22.63
C GLY A 25 -9.07 4.14 -22.34
N GLN A 26 -8.05 3.38 -21.95
CA GLN A 26 -6.73 3.88 -21.54
C GLN A 26 -5.65 3.41 -22.53
N SER A 27 -4.59 4.20 -22.66
CA SER A 27 -3.35 3.68 -23.26
C SER A 27 -2.73 2.60 -22.36
N LEU A 28 -1.92 1.72 -22.95
CA LEU A 28 -1.21 0.69 -22.18
C LEU A 28 -0.33 1.31 -21.08
N GLN A 29 0.28 2.47 -21.35
CA GLN A 29 1.11 3.16 -20.36
C GLN A 29 0.28 3.65 -19.16
N GLU A 30 -0.86 4.29 -19.40
CA GLU A 30 -1.76 4.77 -18.34
C GLU A 30 -2.31 3.61 -17.51
N TYR A 31 -2.72 2.54 -18.18
CA TYR A 31 -3.22 1.33 -17.52
C TYR A 31 -2.14 0.72 -16.61
N MET A 32 -0.91 0.55 -17.12
CA MET A 32 0.19 -0.02 -16.34
C MET A 32 0.59 0.88 -15.16
N LEU A 33 0.59 2.21 -15.34
CA LEU A 33 0.83 3.14 -14.24
C LEU A 33 -0.23 2.97 -13.15
N ALA A 34 -1.51 2.90 -13.52
CA ALA A 34 -2.60 2.70 -12.57
C ALA A 34 -2.46 1.39 -11.80
N GLU A 35 -2.09 0.29 -12.46
CA GLU A 35 -1.87 -1.01 -11.80
C GLU A 35 -0.68 -0.99 -10.83
N VAL A 36 0.44 -0.37 -11.21
CA VAL A 36 1.62 -0.25 -10.33
C VAL A 36 1.34 0.66 -9.14
N THR A 37 0.62 1.77 -9.34
CA THR A 37 0.17 2.63 -8.24
C THR A 37 -0.74 1.86 -7.28
N ARG A 38 -1.72 1.12 -7.81
CA ARG A 38 -2.63 0.31 -6.99
C ARG A 38 -1.90 -0.77 -6.19
N LEU A 39 -0.82 -1.33 -6.75
CA LEU A 39 0.06 -2.26 -6.05
C LEU A 39 0.78 -1.57 -4.88
N SER A 40 1.16 -0.30 -5.03
CA SER A 40 1.81 0.47 -3.96
C SER A 40 0.86 0.90 -2.85
N GLU A 41 -0.44 1.05 -3.14
CA GLU A 41 -1.44 1.48 -2.16
C GLU A 41 -1.77 0.40 -1.10
N ARG A 42 -1.39 -0.86 -1.33
CA ARG A 42 -1.58 -1.96 -0.37
C ARG A 42 -0.23 -2.49 0.07
N PRO A 43 0.38 -1.97 1.16
CA PRO A 43 1.52 -2.64 1.79
C PRO A 43 1.11 -4.08 2.10
N SER A 44 2.01 -5.03 1.86
CA SER A 44 1.73 -6.41 2.26
C SER A 44 1.53 -6.43 3.78
N ILE A 45 0.77 -7.40 4.30
CA ILE A 45 0.62 -7.56 5.76
C ILE A 45 2.01 -7.68 6.42
N ALA A 46 2.98 -8.29 5.72
CA ALA A 46 4.35 -8.37 6.20
C ALA A 46 5.03 -7.00 6.31
N ASP A 47 4.88 -6.14 5.29
CA ASP A 47 5.45 -4.79 5.29
C ASP A 47 4.79 -3.92 6.36
N LEU A 48 3.46 -3.98 6.48
CA LEU A 48 2.73 -3.29 7.54
C LEU A 48 3.19 -3.75 8.94
N MET A 49 3.37 -5.06 9.13
CA MET A 49 3.84 -5.59 10.41
C MET A 49 5.30 -5.21 10.69
N ALA A 50 6.14 -5.06 9.66
CA ALA A 50 7.50 -4.57 9.81
C ALA A 50 7.50 -3.08 10.23
N GLU A 51 6.67 -2.27 9.59
CA GLU A 51 6.49 -0.85 9.92
C GLU A 51 5.97 -0.66 11.35
N VAL A 52 4.91 -1.38 11.75
CA VAL A 52 4.38 -1.36 13.12
C VAL A 52 5.43 -1.76 14.16
N ARG A 53 6.30 -2.73 13.85
CA ARG A 53 7.38 -3.12 14.76
C ARG A 53 8.42 -2.01 14.89
N ALA A 54 8.86 -1.45 13.77
CA ALA A 54 9.84 -0.36 13.76
C ALA A 54 9.32 0.86 14.54
N GLU A 55 8.04 1.21 14.36
CA GLU A 55 7.42 2.33 15.06
C GLU A 55 7.30 2.08 16.57
N LYS A 56 6.98 0.85 16.99
CA LYS A 56 6.97 0.47 18.41
C LYS A 56 8.35 0.47 19.07
N GLU A 57 9.41 0.23 18.30
CA GLU A 57 10.80 0.32 18.78
C GLU A 57 11.24 1.78 18.94
N LEU A 58 10.89 2.65 17.99
CA LEU A 58 11.20 4.08 18.02
C LEU A 58 10.38 4.84 19.08
N HIS A 59 9.14 4.42 19.29
CA HIS A 59 8.20 5.02 20.23
C HIS A 59 7.70 3.98 21.24
N PRO A 60 8.51 3.64 22.27
CA PRO A 60 8.11 2.69 23.30
C PRO A 60 7.09 3.32 24.26
N SER A 61 5.89 3.65 23.76
CA SER A 61 4.76 3.99 24.61
C SER A 61 4.07 2.70 25.06
N ARG A 62 3.86 2.59 26.37
CA ARG A 62 3.06 1.51 26.97
C ARG A 62 1.91 2.16 27.69
N VAL A 63 0.70 2.01 27.16
CA VAL A 63 -0.50 2.42 27.86
C VAL A 63 -1.02 1.21 28.64
N THR A 64 -1.07 1.36 29.96
CA THR A 64 -1.63 0.34 30.84
C THR A 64 -3.15 0.48 30.90
N ARG A 65 -3.84 -0.62 31.20
CA ARG A 65 -5.30 -0.60 31.40
C ARG A 65 -5.73 0.44 32.44
N ALA A 66 -4.96 0.61 33.51
CA ALA A 66 -5.24 1.60 34.54
C ALA A 66 -5.18 3.04 34.02
N GLN A 67 -4.20 3.35 33.15
CA GLN A 67 -4.10 4.66 32.50
C GLN A 67 -5.28 4.93 31.55
N ILE A 68 -5.68 3.94 30.74
CA ILE A 68 -6.86 4.07 29.87
C ILE A 68 -8.11 4.40 30.68
N LEU A 69 -8.32 3.70 31.79
CA LEU A 69 -9.48 3.94 32.66
C LEU A 69 -9.41 5.31 33.35
N ALA A 70 -8.22 5.77 33.73
CA ALA A 70 -8.02 7.08 34.32
C ALA A 70 -8.29 8.22 33.33
N ASP A 71 -7.79 8.11 32.10
CA ASP A 71 -7.99 9.10 31.03
C ASP A 71 -9.48 9.20 30.65
N LEU A 72 -10.17 8.06 30.56
CA LEU A 72 -11.59 7.99 30.25
C LEU A 72 -12.47 8.59 31.37
N GLU A 73 -12.04 8.48 32.62
CA GLU A 73 -12.74 9.09 33.76
C GLU A 73 -12.47 10.61 33.82
N ALA A 74 -11.28 11.05 33.41
CA ALA A 74 -10.91 12.46 33.35
C ALA A 74 -11.70 13.23 32.27
N ASP A 75 -11.99 12.60 31.13
CA ASP A 75 -12.77 13.19 30.01
C ASP A 75 -14.26 13.38 30.33
N ARG A 76 -14.77 12.73 31.40
CA ARG A 76 -16.18 12.83 31.84
C ARG A 76 -16.47 13.95 32.85
N ARG A 77 -15.45 14.61 33.40
CA ARG A 77 -15.61 15.71 34.37
C ARG A 77 -15.50 17.07 33.71
#